data_AF-A0A3D1M3U5-F1
#
_entry.id   AF-A0A3D1M3U5-F1
#
_cell.length_a   1.000
_cell.length_b   1.000
_cell.length_c   1.000
_cell.angle_alpha   90.00
_cell.angle_beta   90.00
_cell.angle_gamma   90.00
#
_symmetry.space_group_name_H-M   'P 1'
#
loop_
_entity.id
_entity.type
_entity.pdbx_description
1 polymer ?
#
loop_
_entity_poly.entity_id
_entity_poly.type
_entity_poly.pdbx_seq_one_letter_code
_entity_poly.pdbx_strand_id
1 'polypeptide(L)'
;MEVYLTDFMKEYFGNDVKIRFGMYEKNSGYSARHDDVAWAMARWGGFEHMLLTRETTDHNFYANHFMTRNKVAYKLCNSGLSNRVDLKQIRQVGRTPEYNLMLIHNMERYLEEFSDEEEISLIYATYGLPWPGRNPEGPLGAPHPWIKEVYHENAFNNYLSFKRYVEAYYSQENGGRWNINFNRLDGFGGNDSRTNSLYGYSRFPSPIFGHPDDELRFETIRDQLEQAIKVEKRKNIIIVPSHWYYNGQDTSLKIRELNNLPLNTIEEMNEGIFDISWCEAYNTDGSLTQLIDRGLDCPEGYTKITLMETFDEVREEFNIGYAHRIRGGIEQFGVLPDLGIEISASGPVSYLEGGTVEVTEGQLEGVKLFVRKDAHPGQPESYSYQTSYRHQNSRDPNTETSAVRPFNEFGNYDDHLISAWFDFNAMIGTQTKSKPGQEMPKLDNAISETIYIGPYRTLFNSPATITIPIDISKIDVSNKIQAYIFNDLSQSFEPIFSTPGGSSISVDMDSGTASFDTQVLGVFAIGVEDG
;
A
#
# COMPACT_ATOMS: atom_id res chain seq x y z
N MET A 1 -4.24 19.55 -3.41
CA MET A 1 -4.48 18.42 -4.32
C MET A 1 -5.02 18.84 -5.68
N GLU A 2 -6.26 19.36 -5.85
CA GLU A 2 -6.83 19.63 -7.19
C GLU A 2 -5.96 20.51 -8.10
N VAL A 3 -5.44 21.62 -7.55
CA VAL A 3 -4.52 22.54 -8.25
C VAL A 3 -3.27 21.79 -8.69
N TYR A 4 -2.58 21.15 -7.74
CA TYR A 4 -1.38 20.36 -8.00
C TYR A 4 -1.59 19.31 -9.09
N LEU A 5 -2.64 18.50 -9.00
CA LEU A 5 -2.91 17.46 -9.99
C LEU A 5 -3.25 18.05 -11.37
N THR A 6 -3.94 19.19 -11.42
CA THR A 6 -4.23 19.87 -12.69
C THR A 6 -2.94 20.38 -13.34
N ASP A 7 -2.06 20.98 -12.55
CA ASP A 7 -0.77 21.49 -13.02
C ASP A 7 0.13 20.33 -13.46
N PHE A 8 0.21 19.26 -12.68
CA PHE A 8 0.93 18.03 -13.03
C PHE A 8 0.45 17.47 -14.38
N MET A 9 -0.86 17.30 -14.58
CA MET A 9 -1.38 16.74 -15.84
C MET A 9 -1.03 17.64 -17.03
N LYS A 10 -1.09 18.96 -16.85
CA LYS A 10 -0.74 19.92 -17.90
C LYS A 10 0.77 19.91 -18.20
N GLU A 11 1.60 19.82 -17.18
CA GLU A 11 3.06 19.85 -17.32
C GLU A 11 3.59 18.56 -17.94
N TYR A 12 3.07 17.41 -17.53
CA TYR A 12 3.55 16.10 -17.98
C TYR A 12 2.89 15.62 -19.27
N PHE A 13 1.63 15.97 -19.53
CA PHE A 13 0.85 15.45 -20.67
C PHE A 13 0.27 16.54 -21.59
N GLY A 14 0.52 17.83 -21.30
CA GLY A 14 0.03 18.92 -22.14
C GLY A 14 -1.51 18.94 -22.26
N ASN A 15 -1.99 18.84 -23.50
CA ASN A 15 -3.42 18.84 -23.81
C ASN A 15 -4.02 17.44 -24.00
N ASP A 16 -3.21 16.38 -23.92
CA ASP A 16 -3.66 15.01 -24.18
C ASP A 16 -4.50 14.44 -23.04
N VAL A 17 -4.39 15.03 -21.84
CA VAL A 17 -5.10 14.59 -20.64
C VAL A 17 -5.90 15.72 -20.03
N LYS A 18 -7.14 15.41 -19.63
CA LYS A 18 -8.00 16.34 -18.90
C LYS A 18 -8.52 15.72 -17.61
N ILE A 19 -8.09 16.27 -16.48
CA ILE A 19 -8.56 15.85 -15.14
C ILE A 19 -9.81 16.62 -14.70
N ARG A 20 -10.71 15.94 -13.99
CA ARG A 20 -11.89 16.51 -13.31
C ARG A 20 -12.08 15.82 -11.96
N PHE A 21 -12.70 16.54 -11.04
CA PHE A 21 -12.89 16.10 -9.66
C PHE A 21 -14.38 15.94 -9.35
N GLY A 22 -14.70 14.91 -8.57
CA GLY A 22 -16.05 14.64 -8.09
C GLY A 22 -16.02 13.74 -6.86
N MET A 23 -17.07 13.82 -6.05
CA MET A 23 -17.18 13.11 -4.77
C MET A 23 -18.24 12.00 -4.84
N TYR A 24 -18.29 11.13 -3.82
CA TYR A 24 -19.37 10.14 -3.71
C TYR A 24 -20.73 10.78 -3.58
N GLU A 25 -20.81 11.81 -2.75
CA GLU A 25 -22.02 12.57 -2.47
C GLU A 25 -21.85 14.03 -2.90
N LYS A 26 -22.97 14.63 -3.28
CA LYS A 26 -23.02 16.04 -3.67
C LYS A 26 -23.02 16.89 -2.41
N ASN A 27 -22.05 17.79 -2.26
CA ASN A 27 -22.17 18.90 -1.33
C ASN A 27 -22.60 20.15 -2.11
N SER A 28 -23.81 20.65 -1.84
CA SER A 28 -24.41 21.73 -2.63
C SER A 28 -23.56 23.00 -2.58
N GLY A 29 -23.12 23.48 -3.76
CA GLY A 29 -22.24 24.65 -3.87
C GLY A 29 -20.75 24.35 -3.64
N TYR A 30 -20.39 23.11 -3.31
CA TYR A 30 -19.00 22.72 -3.03
C TYR A 30 -18.49 21.63 -3.97
N SER A 31 -19.23 20.53 -4.17
CA SER A 31 -18.78 19.40 -5.00
C SER A 31 -19.90 18.81 -5.86
N ALA A 32 -19.51 18.29 -7.03
CA ALA A 32 -20.37 17.46 -7.88
C ALA A 32 -20.16 15.98 -7.58
N ARG A 33 -21.17 15.14 -7.89
CA ARG A 33 -20.97 13.69 -7.80
C ARG A 33 -20.10 13.21 -8.95
N HIS A 34 -19.18 12.30 -8.66
CA HIS A 34 -18.22 11.76 -9.62
C HIS A 34 -18.89 11.11 -10.85
N ASP A 35 -20.06 10.48 -10.69
CA ASP A 35 -20.86 9.89 -11.78
C ASP A 35 -21.48 10.96 -12.70
N ASP A 36 -21.91 12.09 -12.16
CA ASP A 36 -22.36 13.24 -12.95
C ASP A 36 -21.20 13.91 -13.72
N VAL A 37 -20.01 13.97 -13.10
CA VAL A 37 -18.80 14.50 -13.74
C VAL A 37 -18.37 13.63 -14.92
N ALA A 38 -18.27 12.32 -14.71
CA ALA A 38 -17.94 11.35 -15.76
C ALA A 38 -18.97 11.40 -16.90
N TRP A 39 -20.26 11.45 -16.56
CA TRP A 39 -21.33 11.62 -17.54
C TRP A 39 -21.17 12.90 -18.38
N ALA A 40 -20.86 14.03 -17.75
CA ALA A 40 -20.65 15.30 -18.45
C ALA A 40 -19.47 15.22 -19.41
N MET A 41 -18.35 14.62 -18.99
CA MET A 41 -17.16 14.41 -19.84
C MET A 41 -17.49 13.54 -21.06
N ALA A 42 -18.16 12.40 -20.85
CA ALA A 42 -18.57 11.52 -21.94
C ALA A 42 -19.56 12.20 -22.92
N ARG A 43 -20.42 13.10 -22.41
CA ARG A 43 -21.38 13.86 -23.21
C ARG A 43 -20.73 14.99 -24.02
N TRP A 44 -19.73 15.68 -23.46
CA TRP A 44 -18.99 16.73 -24.17
C TRP A 44 -18.31 16.20 -25.44
N GLY A 45 -17.88 14.94 -25.42
CA GLY A 45 -17.18 14.29 -26.53
C GLY A 45 -15.70 14.70 -26.60
N GLY A 46 -14.94 14.03 -27.47
CA GLY A 46 -13.50 14.26 -27.63
C GLY A 46 -12.59 13.44 -26.72
N PHE A 47 -13.16 12.49 -25.97
CA PHE A 47 -12.40 11.53 -25.16
C PHE A 47 -12.73 10.11 -25.61
N GLU A 48 -11.72 9.30 -25.86
CA GLU A 48 -11.87 7.86 -26.17
C GLU A 48 -11.66 6.98 -24.94
N HIS A 49 -10.90 7.48 -23.96
CA HIS A 49 -10.55 6.77 -22.73
C HIS A 49 -10.95 7.59 -21.50
N MET A 50 -11.35 6.91 -20.43
CA MET A 50 -11.68 7.51 -19.15
C MET A 50 -11.03 6.71 -18.02
N LEU A 51 -10.18 7.38 -17.26
CA LEU A 51 -9.54 6.82 -16.07
C LEU A 51 -10.27 7.32 -14.82
N LEU A 52 -10.79 6.38 -14.02
CA LEU A 52 -11.30 6.66 -12.69
C LEU A 52 -10.19 6.46 -11.67
N THR A 53 -10.06 7.41 -10.77
CA THR A 53 -9.06 7.38 -9.70
C THR A 53 -9.65 7.95 -8.42
N ARG A 54 -9.16 7.47 -7.28
CA ARG A 54 -9.55 7.91 -5.94
C ARG A 54 -8.37 7.78 -5.01
N GLU A 55 -8.01 8.85 -4.32
CA GLU A 55 -7.05 8.89 -3.21
C GLU A 55 -7.34 7.76 -2.19
N THR A 56 -6.64 6.65 -2.31
CA THR A 56 -6.73 5.49 -1.43
C THR A 56 -5.37 4.79 -1.44
N THR A 57 -4.97 4.13 -0.38
CA THR A 57 -3.70 3.37 -0.34
C THR A 57 -3.94 1.93 0.06
N ASP A 58 -5.19 1.53 0.24
CA ASP A 58 -5.62 0.15 0.20
C ASP A 58 -6.59 -0.06 -0.97
N HIS A 59 -6.58 -1.28 -1.50
CA HIS A 59 -7.59 -1.70 -2.44
C HIS A 59 -8.86 -2.10 -1.69
N ASN A 60 -9.80 -1.15 -1.59
CA ASN A 60 -11.16 -1.41 -1.13
C ASN A 60 -12.06 -1.77 -2.33
N PHE A 61 -12.49 -3.02 -2.45
CA PHE A 61 -13.29 -3.47 -3.58
C PHE A 61 -14.65 -2.77 -3.62
N TYR A 62 -15.29 -2.57 -2.46
CA TYR A 62 -16.58 -1.86 -2.36
C TYR A 62 -16.45 -0.41 -2.82
N ALA A 63 -15.47 0.33 -2.30
CA ALA A 63 -15.25 1.72 -2.65
C ALA A 63 -14.91 1.88 -4.15
N ASN A 64 -14.03 1.02 -4.65
CA ASN A 64 -13.55 1.10 -6.03
C ASN A 64 -14.62 0.63 -7.02
N HIS A 65 -15.14 -0.60 -6.88
CA HIS A 65 -16.08 -1.17 -7.83
C HIS A 65 -17.51 -0.67 -7.60
N PHE A 66 -18.05 -0.78 -6.39
CA PHE A 66 -19.45 -0.42 -6.14
C PHE A 66 -19.66 1.10 -6.12
N MET A 67 -18.93 1.82 -5.25
CA MET A 67 -19.17 3.25 -5.03
C MET A 67 -18.64 4.16 -6.13
N THR A 68 -17.67 3.69 -6.94
CA THR A 68 -17.05 4.51 -8.00
C THR A 68 -17.37 3.95 -9.38
N ARG A 69 -16.71 2.85 -9.79
CA ARG A 69 -16.76 2.34 -11.17
C ARG A 69 -18.17 1.95 -11.61
N ASN A 70 -18.90 1.20 -10.81
CA ASN A 70 -20.25 0.73 -11.14
C ASN A 70 -21.27 1.87 -11.14
N LYS A 71 -21.16 2.84 -10.23
CA LYS A 71 -22.01 4.05 -10.28
C LYS A 71 -21.80 4.83 -11.57
N VAL A 72 -20.54 5.06 -11.97
CA VAL A 72 -20.19 5.71 -13.25
C VAL A 72 -20.72 4.89 -14.43
N ALA A 73 -20.39 3.60 -14.50
CA ALA A 73 -20.81 2.71 -15.58
C ALA A 73 -22.35 2.65 -15.71
N TYR A 74 -23.06 2.58 -14.58
CA TYR A 74 -24.52 2.60 -14.53
C TYR A 74 -25.09 3.91 -15.09
N LYS A 75 -24.52 5.07 -14.69
CA LYS A 75 -24.94 6.38 -15.19
C LYS A 75 -24.71 6.53 -16.70
N LEU A 76 -23.55 6.09 -17.18
CA LEU A 76 -23.22 6.09 -18.61
C LEU A 76 -24.17 5.18 -19.39
N CYS A 77 -24.44 3.98 -18.88
CA CYS A 77 -25.36 3.02 -19.48
C CYS A 77 -26.77 3.56 -19.61
N ASN A 78 -27.35 4.07 -18.52
CA ASN A 78 -28.69 4.65 -18.54
C ASN A 78 -28.82 5.89 -19.43
N SER A 79 -27.69 6.52 -19.78
CA SER A 79 -27.64 7.68 -20.67
C SER A 79 -27.32 7.32 -22.13
N GLY A 80 -27.16 6.04 -22.46
CA GLY A 80 -26.77 5.59 -23.81
C GLY A 80 -25.33 5.94 -24.19
N LEU A 81 -24.44 6.11 -23.19
CA LEU A 81 -23.05 6.52 -23.36
C LEU A 81 -22.03 5.42 -23.02
N SER A 82 -22.45 4.17 -22.71
CA SER A 82 -21.53 3.09 -22.31
C SER A 82 -20.36 2.86 -23.28
N ASN A 83 -20.62 2.98 -24.58
CA ASN A 83 -19.63 2.67 -25.61
C ASN A 83 -18.88 3.92 -26.11
N ARG A 84 -19.06 5.08 -25.44
CA ARG A 84 -18.41 6.33 -25.84
C ARG A 84 -16.98 6.44 -25.35
N VAL A 85 -16.65 5.79 -24.23
CA VAL A 85 -15.34 5.85 -23.59
C VAL A 85 -14.96 4.46 -23.09
N ASP A 86 -13.70 4.08 -23.25
CA ASP A 86 -13.11 2.94 -22.55
C ASP A 86 -12.84 3.32 -21.09
N LEU A 87 -13.57 2.69 -20.17
CA LEU A 87 -13.55 3.02 -18.74
C LEU A 87 -12.60 2.09 -17.98
N LYS A 88 -11.50 2.63 -17.49
CA LYS A 88 -10.61 1.94 -16.54
C LYS A 88 -10.61 2.63 -15.18
N GLN A 89 -10.18 1.91 -14.16
CA GLN A 89 -9.97 2.46 -12.82
C GLN A 89 -8.59 2.06 -12.33
N ILE A 90 -7.83 3.01 -11.80
CA ILE A 90 -6.62 2.64 -11.06
C ILE A 90 -6.98 2.17 -9.66
N ARG A 91 -6.42 1.02 -9.28
CA ARG A 91 -6.39 0.59 -7.88
C ARG A 91 -5.20 1.27 -7.23
N GLN A 92 -5.46 2.04 -6.19
CA GLN A 92 -4.37 2.66 -5.45
C GLN A 92 -4.03 1.84 -4.22
N VAL A 93 -2.73 1.70 -4.02
CA VAL A 93 -2.13 0.80 -3.05
C VAL A 93 -0.83 1.48 -2.59
N GLY A 94 -0.65 1.59 -1.27
CA GLY A 94 0.42 2.33 -0.61
C GLY A 94 1.66 1.48 -0.38
N ARG A 95 2.31 1.06 -1.47
CA ARG A 95 3.62 0.39 -1.38
C ARG A 95 4.60 0.89 -2.46
N THR A 96 4.34 2.09 -2.97
CA THR A 96 5.31 2.76 -3.84
C THR A 96 6.43 3.35 -2.99
N PRO A 97 7.63 3.58 -3.57
CA PRO A 97 8.70 4.26 -2.86
C PRO A 97 8.27 5.61 -2.27
N GLU A 98 7.52 6.42 -3.03
CA GLU A 98 7.02 7.72 -2.57
C GLU A 98 6.15 7.59 -1.32
N TYR A 99 5.27 6.58 -1.30
CA TYR A 99 4.35 6.37 -0.20
C TYR A 99 5.07 5.93 1.07
N ASN A 100 6.02 4.99 0.95
CA ASN A 100 6.76 4.53 2.11
C ASN A 100 7.67 5.62 2.66
N LEU A 101 8.36 6.36 1.79
CA LEU A 101 9.22 7.47 2.19
C LEU A 101 8.41 8.57 2.90
N MET A 102 7.25 8.95 2.36
CA MET A 102 6.31 9.86 3.01
C MET A 102 5.92 9.38 4.42
N LEU A 103 5.57 8.09 4.58
CA LEU A 103 5.17 7.54 5.87
C LEU A 103 6.31 7.58 6.89
N ILE A 104 7.54 7.22 6.49
CA ILE A 104 8.67 7.22 7.43
C ILE A 104 9.11 8.65 7.80
N HIS A 105 8.99 9.62 6.89
CA HIS A 105 9.21 11.05 7.22
C HIS A 105 8.17 11.55 8.21
N ASN A 106 6.89 11.21 8.00
CA ASN A 106 5.83 11.59 8.93
C ASN A 106 6.06 11.01 10.35
N MET A 107 6.60 9.79 10.41
CA MET A 107 6.88 9.08 11.65
C MET A 107 8.13 9.60 12.39
N GLU A 108 9.14 10.07 11.67
CA GLU A 108 10.48 10.41 12.20
C GLU A 108 10.42 11.31 13.43
N ARG A 109 9.63 12.39 13.38
CA ARG A 109 9.50 13.35 14.50
C ARG A 109 9.00 12.72 15.80
N TYR A 110 8.23 11.63 15.72
CA TYR A 110 7.73 10.93 16.91
C TYR A 110 8.78 9.96 17.45
N LEU A 111 9.70 9.45 16.61
CA LEU A 111 10.85 8.67 17.07
C LEU A 111 11.85 9.54 17.85
N GLU A 112 12.00 10.81 17.48
CA GLU A 112 12.85 11.79 18.17
C GLU A 112 12.44 12.06 19.63
N GLU A 113 11.21 11.71 20.01
CA GLU A 113 10.72 11.85 21.39
C GLU A 113 11.26 10.74 22.33
N PHE A 114 11.93 9.72 21.79
CA PHE A 114 12.46 8.58 22.52
C PHE A 114 13.98 8.51 22.45
N SER A 115 14.61 7.96 23.50
CA SER A 115 16.06 7.76 23.52
C SER A 115 16.48 6.54 22.71
N ASP A 116 17.68 6.61 22.14
CA ASP A 116 18.27 5.57 21.28
C ASP A 116 18.40 4.19 21.96
N GLU A 117 18.52 4.13 23.29
CA GLU A 117 18.64 2.87 24.06
C GLU A 117 17.29 2.20 24.34
N GLU A 118 16.18 2.92 24.19
CA GLU A 118 14.86 2.39 24.49
C GLU A 118 14.26 1.69 23.27
N GLU A 119 13.66 0.52 23.49
CA GLU A 119 12.89 -0.16 22.46
C GLU A 119 11.58 0.60 22.17
N ILE A 120 11.27 0.78 20.89
CA ILE A 120 10.04 1.41 20.40
C ILE A 120 9.26 0.36 19.61
N SER A 121 8.06 0.02 20.08
CA SER A 121 7.17 -0.90 19.37
C SER A 121 6.26 -0.13 18.40
N LEU A 122 6.23 -0.53 17.14
CA LEU A 122 5.42 0.11 16.10
C LEU A 122 4.20 -0.73 15.76
N ILE A 123 3.01 -0.18 16.02
CA ILE A 123 1.75 -0.78 15.62
C ILE A 123 1.29 -0.13 14.31
N TYR A 124 1.42 -0.85 13.20
CA TYR A 124 0.85 -0.38 11.94
C TYR A 124 -0.65 -0.63 11.93
N ALA A 125 -1.41 0.45 11.81
CA ALA A 125 -2.85 0.42 11.96
C ALA A 125 -3.50 0.70 10.61
N THR A 126 -4.21 -0.28 10.05
CA THR A 126 -4.98 -0.09 8.82
C THR A 126 -6.45 0.11 9.09
N TYR A 127 -7.10 0.82 8.18
CA TYR A 127 -8.54 0.70 8.04
C TYR A 127 -8.85 -0.63 7.36
N GLY A 128 -9.88 -1.28 7.86
CA GLY A 128 -10.35 -2.52 7.26
C GLY A 128 -11.34 -3.23 8.16
N LEU A 129 -11.90 -4.29 7.61
CA LEU A 129 -13.00 -5.04 8.17
C LEU A 129 -12.48 -6.43 8.54
N PRO A 130 -12.73 -6.96 9.73
CA PRO A 130 -12.29 -8.31 10.07
C PRO A 130 -12.92 -9.38 9.17
N TRP A 131 -12.21 -10.50 9.00
CA TRP A 131 -12.67 -11.70 8.32
C TRP A 131 -13.99 -12.21 8.88
N PRO A 132 -15.04 -12.41 8.06
CA PRO A 132 -16.40 -12.56 8.56
C PRO A 132 -16.55 -13.72 9.54
N GLY A 133 -16.93 -13.40 10.78
CA GLY A 133 -17.30 -14.36 11.81
C GLY A 133 -18.81 -14.59 11.97
N ARG A 134 -19.65 -13.95 11.12
CA ARG A 134 -21.12 -14.04 11.20
C ARG A 134 -21.78 -14.04 9.82
N ASN A 135 -22.93 -14.72 9.71
CA ASN A 135 -23.75 -14.74 8.50
C ASN A 135 -24.41 -13.36 8.27
N PRO A 136 -24.19 -12.70 7.12
CA PRO A 136 -24.87 -11.45 6.80
C PRO A 136 -26.30 -11.71 6.32
N GLU A 137 -27.26 -11.86 7.23
CA GLU A 137 -28.70 -11.92 6.87
C GLU A 137 -29.42 -10.59 7.13
N GLY A 138 -30.24 -10.14 6.17
CA GLY A 138 -31.18 -9.02 6.30
C GLY A 138 -30.91 -7.82 5.37
N PRO A 139 -31.89 -6.92 5.17
CA PRO A 139 -31.75 -5.72 4.33
C PRO A 139 -30.84 -4.63 4.93
N LEU A 140 -30.55 -4.73 6.24
CA LEU A 140 -29.50 -4.00 6.97
C LEU A 140 -28.39 -4.95 7.45
N GLY A 141 -28.52 -6.24 7.16
CA GLY A 141 -27.41 -7.18 7.28
C GLY A 141 -26.35 -6.70 6.31
N ALA A 142 -25.08 -6.77 6.72
CA ALA A 142 -24.02 -6.19 5.94
C ALA A 142 -24.04 -6.73 4.51
N PRO A 143 -24.36 -5.87 3.53
CA PRO A 143 -24.46 -6.32 2.15
C PRO A 143 -23.06 -6.75 1.74
N HIS A 144 -22.96 -7.97 1.20
CA HIS A 144 -21.75 -8.66 0.76
C HIS A 144 -20.92 -9.36 1.86
N PRO A 145 -20.50 -10.63 1.63
CA PRO A 145 -19.52 -11.26 2.51
C PRO A 145 -18.21 -10.46 2.37
N TRP A 146 -17.83 -9.77 3.44
CA TRP A 146 -16.64 -8.92 3.54
C TRP A 146 -15.32 -9.63 3.20
N ILE A 147 -15.35 -10.96 3.11
CA ILE A 147 -14.29 -11.80 2.56
C ILE A 147 -13.80 -11.32 1.18
N LYS A 148 -14.66 -10.64 0.40
CA LYS A 148 -14.33 -10.09 -0.93
C LYS A 148 -13.95 -8.60 -0.91
N GLU A 149 -14.28 -7.88 0.16
CA GLU A 149 -14.40 -6.41 0.11
C GLU A 149 -13.12 -5.68 0.55
N VAL A 150 -12.38 -6.26 1.50
CA VAL A 150 -11.12 -5.71 2.00
C VAL A 150 -10.07 -6.78 1.85
N TYR A 151 -9.21 -6.61 0.86
CA TYR A 151 -8.11 -7.53 0.63
C TYR A 151 -7.08 -7.34 1.73
N HIS A 152 -7.23 -8.13 2.80
CA HIS A 152 -6.34 -8.13 3.96
C HIS A 152 -4.87 -8.31 3.56
N GLU A 153 -4.62 -9.15 2.56
CA GLU A 153 -3.31 -9.33 1.94
C GLU A 153 -2.70 -8.01 1.46
N ASN A 154 -3.47 -7.17 0.76
CA ASN A 154 -2.95 -5.93 0.22
C ASN A 154 -2.54 -4.95 1.33
N ALA A 155 -3.38 -4.81 2.35
CA ALA A 155 -3.08 -3.95 3.48
C ALA A 155 -1.88 -4.47 4.29
N PHE A 156 -1.74 -5.79 4.40
CA PHE A 156 -0.59 -6.42 5.04
C PHE A 156 0.70 -6.30 4.21
N ASN A 157 0.63 -6.45 2.89
CA ASN A 157 1.77 -6.20 2.00
C ASN A 157 2.23 -4.74 2.03
N ASN A 158 1.31 -3.78 2.19
CA ASN A 158 1.69 -2.38 2.42
C ASN A 158 2.43 -2.23 3.76
N TYR A 159 1.96 -2.90 4.82
CA TYR A 159 2.65 -2.92 6.10
C TYR A 159 4.06 -3.51 5.96
N LEU A 160 4.22 -4.65 5.29
CA LEU A 160 5.54 -5.25 5.09
C LEU A 160 6.46 -4.35 4.28
N SER A 161 5.94 -3.67 3.25
CA SER A 161 6.70 -2.68 2.49
C SER A 161 7.15 -1.50 3.35
N PHE A 162 6.25 -0.93 4.15
CA PHE A 162 6.56 0.13 5.12
C PHE A 162 7.60 -0.33 6.17
N LYS A 163 7.40 -1.52 6.75
CA LYS A 163 8.31 -2.15 7.72
C LYS A 163 9.74 -2.18 7.19
N ARG A 164 9.94 -2.58 5.94
CA ARG A 164 11.27 -2.59 5.31
C ARG A 164 11.91 -1.22 5.19
N TYR A 165 11.14 -0.17 4.88
CA TYR A 165 11.65 1.20 4.85
C TYR A 165 12.06 1.66 6.25
N VAL A 166 11.26 1.38 7.28
CA VAL A 166 11.62 1.72 8.66
C VAL A 166 12.86 0.97 9.12
N GLU A 167 12.92 -0.34 8.85
CA GLU A 167 14.07 -1.17 9.18
C GLU A 167 15.33 -0.64 8.51
N ALA A 168 15.27 -0.26 7.23
CA ALA A 168 16.42 0.22 6.49
C ALA A 168 16.92 1.61 6.93
N TYR A 169 16.01 2.54 7.21
CA TYR A 169 16.40 3.94 7.50
C TYR A 169 16.64 4.19 8.99
N TYR A 170 15.91 3.51 9.88
CA TYR A 170 15.81 3.91 11.28
C TYR A 170 16.25 2.83 12.27
N SER A 171 16.22 1.54 11.92
CA SER A 171 16.58 0.46 12.85
C SER A 171 18.09 0.33 13.06
N GLN A 172 18.51 0.20 14.32
CA GLN A 172 19.89 -0.08 14.72
C GLN A 172 20.46 -1.34 14.04
N GLU A 173 19.63 -2.35 13.76
CA GLU A 173 20.08 -3.58 13.09
C GLU A 173 20.64 -3.33 11.68
N ASN A 174 20.21 -2.23 11.04
CA ASN A 174 20.68 -1.82 9.71
C ASN A 174 21.52 -0.53 9.75
N GLY A 175 22.06 -0.17 10.92
CA GLY A 175 22.89 1.03 11.08
C GLY A 175 22.12 2.33 11.32
N GLY A 176 20.80 2.25 11.53
CA GLY A 176 19.97 3.36 11.99
C GLY A 176 20.13 3.66 13.48
N ARG A 177 19.33 4.61 13.98
CA ARG A 177 19.48 5.16 15.34
C ARG A 177 18.67 4.43 16.41
N TRP A 178 17.49 3.92 16.09
CA TRP A 178 16.51 3.47 17.09
C TRP A 178 16.37 1.95 17.16
N ASN A 179 16.08 1.43 18.35
CA ASN A 179 15.74 0.03 18.57
C ASN A 179 14.24 -0.18 18.27
N ILE A 180 13.92 -0.64 17.06
CA ILE A 180 12.54 -0.73 16.55
C ILE A 180 12.05 -2.17 16.61
N ASN A 181 10.87 -2.38 17.21
CA ASN A 181 10.19 -3.66 17.25
C ASN A 181 8.86 -3.64 16.48
N PHE A 182 8.69 -4.63 15.60
CA PHE A 182 7.46 -4.85 14.84
C PHE A 182 6.72 -6.12 15.24
N ASN A 183 7.28 -6.93 16.13
CA ASN A 183 6.82 -8.30 16.36
C ASN A 183 6.19 -8.47 17.74
N ARG A 184 5.23 -9.37 17.80
CA ARG A 184 4.65 -9.92 19.02
C ARG A 184 5.48 -11.10 19.50
N LEU A 185 5.33 -11.46 20.77
CA LEU A 185 6.01 -12.63 21.35
C LEU A 185 5.15 -13.89 21.34
N ASP A 186 3.83 -13.75 21.16
CA ASP A 186 2.85 -14.84 21.18
C ASP A 186 2.37 -15.28 19.78
N GLY A 187 2.84 -14.59 18.74
CA GLY A 187 2.54 -14.93 17.36
C GLY A 187 3.19 -16.23 16.90
N PHE A 188 2.72 -16.76 15.78
CA PHE A 188 3.27 -17.97 15.16
C PHE A 188 3.61 -17.74 13.70
N GLY A 189 4.54 -18.54 13.18
CA GLY A 189 5.04 -18.36 11.83
C GLY A 189 6.36 -17.59 11.77
N GLY A 190 6.67 -17.00 10.62
CA GLY A 190 7.87 -16.21 10.39
C GLY A 190 7.80 -14.80 10.99
N ASN A 191 8.90 -14.06 10.91
CA ASN A 191 8.99 -12.66 11.39
C ASN A 191 8.08 -11.69 10.61
N ASP A 192 7.62 -12.07 9.43
CA ASP A 192 6.68 -11.28 8.62
C ASP A 192 5.30 -11.93 8.58
N SER A 193 5.04 -12.91 9.43
CA SER A 193 3.71 -13.50 9.52
C SER A 193 2.74 -12.50 10.14
N ARG A 194 1.48 -12.57 9.73
CA ARG A 194 0.46 -11.67 10.24
C ARG A 194 0.23 -11.82 11.75
N THR A 195 0.21 -13.05 12.26
CA THR A 195 0.00 -13.28 13.69
C THR A 195 1.21 -12.94 14.54
N ASN A 196 2.40 -12.87 13.95
CA ASN A 196 3.62 -12.40 14.62
C ASN A 196 3.83 -10.88 14.53
N SER A 197 3.05 -10.17 13.71
CA SER A 197 3.22 -8.73 13.48
C SER A 197 2.36 -7.88 14.41
N LEU A 198 2.90 -6.74 14.86
CA LEU A 198 2.15 -5.64 15.46
C LEU A 198 1.38 -4.87 14.37
N TYR A 199 0.35 -5.53 13.84
CA TYR A 199 -0.50 -5.03 12.76
C TYR A 199 -1.96 -5.09 13.17
N GLY A 200 -2.64 -3.95 13.18
CA GLY A 200 -3.98 -3.81 13.74
C GLY A 200 -5.00 -3.21 12.77
N TYR A 201 -6.27 -3.61 12.92
CA TYR A 201 -7.40 -2.97 12.27
C TYR A 201 -8.11 -1.96 13.19
N SER A 202 -8.64 -0.87 12.64
CA SER A 202 -9.39 0.13 13.42
C SER A 202 -10.89 -0.04 13.43
N ARG A 203 -11.50 -0.40 12.29
CA ARG A 203 -12.91 -0.03 12.09
C ARG A 203 -13.89 -0.85 12.90
N PHE A 204 -13.61 -2.13 13.13
CA PHE A 204 -14.51 -2.97 13.90
C PHE A 204 -13.75 -3.86 14.88
N PRO A 205 -14.20 -3.92 16.14
CA PRO A 205 -13.61 -4.79 17.14
C PRO A 205 -13.80 -6.26 16.73
N SER A 206 -12.80 -7.09 17.00
CA SER A 206 -12.81 -8.51 16.62
C SER A 206 -14.04 -9.30 17.10
N PRO A 207 -14.67 -9.00 18.26
CA PRO A 207 -15.93 -9.62 18.66
C PRO A 207 -17.14 -9.37 17.73
N ILE A 208 -17.10 -8.28 16.93
CA ILE A 208 -18.17 -7.94 15.99
C ILE A 208 -18.02 -8.75 14.69
N PHE A 209 -16.80 -8.85 14.15
CA PHE A 209 -16.60 -9.43 12.81
C PHE A 209 -15.65 -10.61 12.69
N GLY A 210 -15.09 -11.19 13.75
CA GLY A 210 -14.35 -12.45 13.69
C GLY A 210 -14.81 -13.46 14.74
N HIS A 211 -14.21 -14.65 14.75
CA HIS A 211 -14.35 -15.58 15.87
C HIS A 211 -13.21 -15.32 16.87
N PRO A 212 -13.50 -14.96 18.14
CA PRO A 212 -12.46 -14.67 19.13
C PRO A 212 -11.48 -15.83 19.34
N ASP A 213 -11.96 -17.07 19.16
CA ASP A 213 -11.18 -18.30 19.31
C ASP A 213 -10.41 -18.70 18.04
N ASP A 214 -10.56 -17.99 16.92
CA ASP A 214 -9.78 -18.29 15.70
C ASP A 214 -8.38 -17.67 15.83
N GLU A 215 -7.36 -18.52 15.82
CA GLU A 215 -5.95 -18.14 15.88
C GLU A 215 -5.53 -17.24 14.70
N LEU A 216 -6.26 -17.32 13.58
CA LEU A 216 -6.03 -16.46 12.40
C LEU A 216 -6.99 -15.27 12.36
N ARG A 217 -7.72 -14.95 13.43
CA ARG A 217 -8.55 -13.74 13.46
C ARG A 217 -7.71 -12.50 13.21
N PHE A 218 -8.35 -11.48 12.67
CA PHE A 218 -7.74 -10.15 12.61
C PHE A 218 -7.85 -9.47 13.97
N GLU A 219 -6.72 -8.94 14.42
CA GLU A 219 -6.62 -8.18 15.65
C GLU A 219 -6.85 -6.70 15.41
N THR A 220 -7.43 -6.05 16.40
CA THR A 220 -7.65 -4.60 16.41
C THR A 220 -6.47 -3.86 17.01
N ILE A 221 -6.42 -2.54 16.83
CA ILE A 221 -5.44 -1.71 17.56
C ILE A 221 -5.50 -1.99 19.06
N ARG A 222 -6.72 -2.14 19.61
CA ARG A 222 -6.91 -2.41 21.03
C ARG A 222 -6.36 -3.78 21.45
N ASP A 223 -6.56 -4.81 20.64
CA ASP A 223 -5.96 -6.13 20.90
C ASP A 223 -4.42 -6.04 20.89
N GLN A 224 -3.85 -5.31 19.92
CA GLN A 224 -2.39 -5.10 19.83
C GLN A 224 -1.84 -4.36 21.06
N LEU A 225 -2.52 -3.31 21.52
CA LEU A 225 -2.13 -2.56 22.71
C LEU A 225 -2.24 -3.41 23.98
N GLU A 226 -3.33 -4.17 24.14
CA GLU A 226 -3.46 -5.07 25.29
C GLU A 226 -2.31 -6.07 25.32
N GLN A 227 -1.99 -6.71 24.21
CA GLN A 227 -0.85 -7.63 24.15
C GLN A 227 0.45 -6.94 24.53
N ALA A 228 0.80 -5.85 23.83
CA ALA A 228 2.07 -5.17 24.00
C ALA A 228 2.26 -4.67 25.45
N ILE A 229 1.21 -4.11 26.07
CA ILE A 229 1.30 -3.50 27.39
C ILE A 229 1.16 -4.54 28.50
N LYS A 230 0.09 -5.35 28.43
CA LYS A 230 -0.29 -6.23 29.53
C LYS A 230 0.55 -7.49 29.56
N VAL A 231 0.85 -8.08 28.41
CA VAL A 231 1.57 -9.36 28.30
C VAL A 231 3.06 -9.12 28.12
N GLU A 232 3.44 -8.29 27.16
CA GLU A 232 4.85 -8.11 26.76
C GLU A 232 5.58 -7.00 27.54
N LYS A 233 4.84 -6.18 28.29
CA LYS A 233 5.38 -5.09 29.12
C LYS A 233 6.23 -4.08 28.31
N ARG A 234 5.85 -3.84 27.05
CA ARG A 234 6.46 -2.81 26.20
C ARG A 234 6.30 -1.43 26.85
N LYS A 235 7.32 -0.58 26.75
CA LYS A 235 7.34 0.74 27.41
C LYS A 235 6.98 1.89 26.49
N ASN A 236 7.34 1.80 25.22
CA ASN A 236 7.14 2.84 24.23
C ASN A 236 6.44 2.24 23.02
N ILE A 237 5.32 2.84 22.62
CA ILE A 237 4.51 2.39 21.48
C ILE A 237 4.16 3.58 20.60
N ILE A 238 4.36 3.45 19.29
CA ILE A 238 3.82 4.38 18.30
C ILE A 238 2.82 3.63 17.43
N ILE A 239 1.62 4.19 17.30
CA ILE A 239 0.57 3.71 16.41
C ILE A 239 0.66 4.51 15.11
N VAL A 240 0.92 3.81 14.01
CA VAL A 240 1.11 4.36 12.66
C VAL A 240 -0.18 4.11 11.84
N PRO A 241 -1.11 5.08 11.73
CA PRO A 241 -2.31 4.93 10.95
C PRO A 241 -2.02 5.00 9.44
N SER A 242 -2.65 4.11 8.69
CA SER A 242 -2.68 4.17 7.22
C SER A 242 -3.71 5.19 6.71
N HIS A 243 -3.74 5.42 5.40
CA HIS A 243 -4.47 6.52 4.75
C HIS A 243 -5.98 6.70 5.03
N TRP A 244 -6.70 5.68 5.50
CA TRP A 244 -8.14 5.79 5.77
C TRP A 244 -8.48 6.31 7.16
N TYR A 245 -7.49 6.54 8.02
CA TYR A 245 -7.70 7.30 9.27
C TYR A 245 -7.71 8.80 8.95
N TYR A 246 -8.45 9.19 7.91
CA TYR A 246 -8.63 10.57 7.53
C TYR A 246 -8.98 11.40 8.76
N ASN A 247 -8.53 12.65 8.77
CA ASN A 247 -8.97 13.67 9.72
C ASN A 247 -10.46 14.07 9.53
N GLY A 248 -11.22 13.30 8.75
CA GLY A 248 -12.67 13.32 8.78
C GLY A 248 -13.16 12.94 10.17
N GLN A 249 -13.58 13.96 10.94
CA GLN A 249 -13.96 13.87 12.35
C GLN A 249 -14.84 12.65 12.65
N ASP A 250 -15.89 12.39 11.87
CA ASP A 250 -16.80 11.26 12.15
C ASP A 250 -16.11 9.89 12.11
N THR A 251 -15.16 9.70 11.19
CA THR A 251 -14.45 8.41 11.04
C THR A 251 -13.36 8.28 12.09
N SER A 252 -12.58 9.33 12.33
CA SER A 252 -11.52 9.33 13.35
C SER A 252 -12.11 9.18 14.76
N LEU A 253 -13.16 9.92 15.09
CA LEU A 253 -13.88 9.82 16.37
C LEU A 253 -14.43 8.40 16.56
N LYS A 254 -15.07 7.82 15.54
CA LYS A 254 -15.65 6.48 15.68
C LYS A 254 -14.60 5.40 15.84
N ILE A 255 -13.48 5.50 15.11
CA ILE A 255 -12.36 4.57 15.26
C ILE A 255 -11.77 4.64 16.66
N ARG A 256 -11.54 5.86 17.17
CA ARG A 256 -11.01 6.07 18.51
C ARG A 256 -11.96 5.55 19.58
N GLU A 257 -13.25 5.84 19.47
CA GLU A 257 -14.29 5.30 20.35
C GLU A 257 -14.29 3.75 20.36
N LEU A 258 -14.29 3.11 19.19
CA LEU A 258 -14.35 1.65 19.07
C LEU A 258 -13.11 0.93 19.61
N ASN A 259 -11.96 1.59 19.64
CA ASN A 259 -10.70 1.04 20.12
C ASN A 259 -10.30 1.59 21.50
N ASN A 260 -11.18 2.37 22.14
CA ASN A 260 -10.92 3.05 23.41
C ASN A 260 -9.59 3.85 23.39
N LEU A 261 -9.40 4.63 22.33
CA LEU A 261 -8.25 5.53 22.15
C LEU A 261 -8.65 6.96 22.57
N PRO A 262 -7.75 7.72 23.22
CA PRO A 262 -8.01 9.11 23.58
C PRO A 262 -8.38 9.99 22.38
N LEU A 263 -9.24 10.99 22.62
CA LEU A 263 -9.62 12.02 21.65
C LEU A 263 -8.84 13.30 21.93
N ASN A 264 -8.47 14.02 20.88
CA ASN A 264 -8.02 15.39 21.00
C ASN A 264 -9.16 16.29 21.52
N THR A 265 -8.79 17.36 22.22
CA THR A 265 -9.70 18.42 22.62
C THR A 265 -10.26 19.17 21.40
N ILE A 266 -11.35 19.91 21.59
CA ILE A 266 -11.94 20.72 20.51
C ILE A 266 -10.96 21.82 20.09
N GLU A 267 -10.23 22.38 21.06
CA GLU A 267 -9.22 23.41 20.85
C GLU A 267 -8.06 22.89 19.97
N GLU A 268 -7.47 21.74 20.32
CA GLU A 268 -6.42 21.08 19.51
C GLU A 268 -6.88 20.81 18.08
N MET A 269 -8.09 20.25 17.91
CA MET A 269 -8.63 19.99 16.57
C MET A 269 -8.86 21.27 15.76
N ASN A 270 -9.22 22.38 16.40
CA ASN A 270 -9.36 23.68 15.72
C ASN A 270 -8.01 24.29 15.35
N GLU A 271 -6.94 23.95 16.07
CA GLU A 271 -5.56 24.34 15.78
C GLU A 271 -4.89 23.42 14.74
N GLY A 272 -5.56 22.34 14.35
CA GLY A 272 -5.05 21.37 13.37
C GLY A 272 -4.15 20.31 13.99
N ILE A 273 -4.22 20.09 15.30
CA ILE A 273 -3.46 19.05 16.01
C ILE A 273 -4.29 17.77 16.03
N PHE A 274 -3.77 16.72 15.38
CA PHE A 274 -4.48 15.44 15.21
C PHE A 274 -3.75 14.23 15.79
N ASP A 275 -2.47 14.38 16.12
CA ASP A 275 -1.74 13.40 16.92
C ASP A 275 -2.10 13.50 18.40
N ILE A 276 -1.87 12.44 19.16
CA ILE A 276 -2.08 12.44 20.61
C ILE A 276 -1.13 11.47 21.29
N SER A 277 -0.53 11.92 22.39
CA SER A 277 0.32 11.11 23.27
C SER A 277 -0.33 10.94 24.63
N TRP A 278 -0.29 9.74 25.20
CA TRP A 278 -0.84 9.45 26.52
C TRP A 278 -0.10 8.32 27.21
N CYS A 279 -0.40 8.14 28.51
CA CYS A 279 0.10 7.05 29.32
C CYS A 279 -0.98 6.02 29.58
N GLU A 280 -0.66 4.74 29.42
CA GLU A 280 -1.62 3.65 29.63
C GLU A 280 -1.06 2.53 30.50
N ALA A 281 -1.92 1.94 31.33
CA ALA A 281 -1.60 0.76 32.13
C ALA A 281 -2.83 -0.15 32.29
N TYR A 282 -2.56 -1.46 32.39
CA TYR A 282 -3.57 -2.48 32.71
C TYR A 282 -3.44 -2.91 34.16
N ASN A 283 -4.53 -2.81 34.91
CA ASN A 283 -4.62 -3.23 36.30
C ASN A 283 -4.69 -4.77 36.42
N THR A 284 -4.48 -5.30 37.63
CA THR A 284 -4.52 -6.75 37.90
C THR A 284 -5.88 -7.39 37.63
N ASP A 285 -6.96 -6.61 37.69
CA ASP A 285 -8.33 -7.05 37.36
C ASP A 285 -8.64 -6.96 35.85
N GLY A 286 -7.67 -6.51 35.04
CA GLY A 286 -7.80 -6.30 33.60
C GLY A 286 -8.40 -4.94 33.22
N SER A 287 -8.74 -4.07 34.18
CA SER A 287 -9.24 -2.73 33.88
C SER A 287 -8.14 -1.83 33.30
N LEU A 288 -8.55 -0.94 32.39
CA LEU A 288 -7.67 0.00 31.71
C LEU A 288 -7.62 1.33 32.44
N THR A 289 -6.42 1.89 32.62
CA THR A 289 -6.22 3.26 33.10
C THR A 289 -5.46 4.08 32.06
N GLN A 290 -6.00 5.24 31.69
CA GLN A 290 -5.39 6.17 30.72
C GLN A 290 -5.18 7.55 31.37
N LEU A 291 -4.00 8.12 31.17
CA LEU A 291 -3.65 9.49 31.61
C LEU A 291 -3.36 10.33 30.35
N ILE A 292 -4.28 11.22 30.01
CA ILE A 292 -4.23 12.00 28.75
C ILE A 292 -3.45 13.31 28.95
N ASP A 293 -3.58 13.94 30.13
CA ASP A 293 -3.01 15.28 30.40
C ASP A 293 -1.49 15.30 30.66
N ARG A 294 -0.77 14.19 30.39
CA ARG A 294 0.66 14.05 30.68
C ARG A 294 1.54 13.87 29.43
N GLY A 295 0.95 13.73 28.25
CA GLY A 295 1.71 13.39 27.04
C GLY A 295 2.56 12.13 27.27
N LEU A 296 3.87 12.25 27.07
CA LEU A 296 4.85 11.16 27.30
C LEU A 296 5.49 11.14 28.70
N ASP A 297 5.12 12.04 29.61
CA ASP A 297 5.61 12.06 31.00
C ASP A 297 4.86 11.02 31.85
N CYS A 298 5.14 9.75 31.60
CA CYS A 298 4.44 8.63 32.21
C CYS A 298 4.99 8.23 33.58
N PRO A 299 4.12 7.97 34.59
CA PRO A 299 4.56 7.37 35.84
C PRO A 299 5.20 5.99 35.63
N GLU A 300 5.98 5.55 36.60
CA GLU A 300 6.50 4.18 36.63
C GLU A 300 5.36 3.16 36.50
N GLY A 301 5.56 2.15 35.63
CA GLY A 301 4.57 1.11 35.36
C GLY A 301 3.55 1.44 34.26
N TYR A 302 3.59 2.66 33.69
CA TYR A 302 2.80 3.03 32.51
C TYR A 302 3.61 2.91 31.23
N THR A 303 2.91 2.62 30.14
CA THR A 303 3.44 2.66 28.77
C THR A 303 3.17 4.03 28.15
N LYS A 304 4.19 4.59 27.50
CA LYS A 304 4.11 5.78 26.66
C LYS A 304 3.54 5.39 25.30
N ILE A 305 2.45 6.02 24.88
CA ILE A 305 1.80 5.73 23.60
C ILE A 305 1.62 7.02 22.82
N THR A 306 1.99 7.00 21.54
CA THR A 306 1.70 8.05 20.58
C THR A 306 0.85 7.50 19.45
N LEU A 307 -0.30 8.12 19.19
CA LEU A 307 -1.04 7.96 17.95
C LEU A 307 -0.64 9.12 17.04
N MET A 308 0.10 8.84 15.96
CA MET A 308 0.45 9.89 15.01
C MET A 308 -0.78 10.35 14.21
N GLU A 309 -0.67 11.53 13.61
CA GLU A 309 -1.59 11.96 12.58
C GLU A 309 -1.33 11.25 11.23
N THR A 310 -2.32 11.31 10.34
CA THR A 310 -2.19 10.72 9.00
C THR A 310 -1.48 11.67 8.02
N PHE A 311 -2.12 12.04 6.91
CA PHE A 311 -1.47 12.70 5.77
C PHE A 311 -1.64 14.22 5.77
N ASP A 312 -2.19 14.78 6.85
CA ASP A 312 -2.33 16.22 7.14
C ASP A 312 -1.06 17.00 6.76
N GLU A 313 0.00 16.68 7.48
CA GLU A 313 1.29 17.36 7.41
C GLU A 313 2.16 16.94 6.22
N VAL A 314 1.85 15.81 5.59
CA VAL A 314 2.59 15.28 4.43
C VAL A 314 1.78 15.31 3.13
N ARG A 315 0.87 16.28 3.04
CA ARG A 315 -0.05 16.43 1.90
C ARG A 315 0.69 16.65 0.58
N GLU A 316 1.84 17.33 0.60
CA GLU A 316 2.61 17.62 -0.61
C GLU A 316 3.25 16.34 -1.15
N GLU A 317 3.90 15.56 -0.29
CA GLU A 317 4.45 14.25 -0.62
C GLU A 317 3.37 13.28 -1.10
N PHE A 318 2.21 13.27 -0.44
CA PHE A 318 1.07 12.48 -0.87
C PHE A 318 0.62 12.83 -2.29
N ASN A 319 0.55 14.13 -2.62
CA ASN A 319 0.16 14.57 -3.96
C ASN A 319 1.16 14.11 -5.03
N ILE A 320 2.46 14.12 -4.73
CA ILE A 320 3.51 13.61 -5.64
C ILE A 320 3.25 12.13 -5.91
N GLY A 321 3.25 11.29 -4.88
CA GLY A 321 3.02 9.84 -5.04
C GLY A 321 1.71 9.55 -5.77
N TYR A 322 0.64 10.27 -5.43
CA TYR A 322 -0.66 10.10 -6.08
C TYR A 322 -0.63 10.48 -7.57
N ALA A 323 -0.01 11.60 -7.94
CA ALA A 323 0.08 12.00 -9.34
C ALA A 323 0.79 10.95 -10.21
N HIS A 324 1.86 10.35 -9.70
CA HIS A 324 2.60 9.29 -10.40
C HIS A 324 1.82 7.97 -10.47
N ARG A 325 0.91 7.68 -9.53
CA ARG A 325 -0.07 6.59 -9.68
C ARG A 325 -1.05 6.85 -10.82
N ILE A 326 -1.53 8.10 -10.96
CA ILE A 326 -2.43 8.48 -12.07
C ILE A 326 -1.69 8.39 -13.41
N ARG A 327 -0.44 8.87 -13.48
CA ARG A 327 0.44 8.70 -14.64
C ARG A 327 0.47 7.24 -15.12
N GLY A 328 0.71 6.29 -14.21
CA GLY A 328 0.68 4.86 -14.53
C GLY A 328 -0.64 4.38 -15.15
N GLY A 329 -1.77 4.90 -14.68
CA GLY A 329 -3.07 4.60 -15.26
C GLY A 329 -3.29 5.21 -16.64
N ILE A 330 -2.71 6.38 -16.91
CA ILE A 330 -2.76 7.04 -18.22
C ILE A 330 -1.91 6.27 -19.23
N GLU A 331 -0.71 5.85 -18.83
CA GLU A 331 0.23 5.08 -19.65
C GLU A 331 -0.35 3.74 -20.14
N GLN A 332 -1.33 3.16 -19.43
CA GLN A 332 -2.08 1.97 -19.90
C GLN A 332 -2.91 2.21 -21.17
N PHE A 333 -3.11 3.46 -21.56
CA PHE A 333 -3.76 3.83 -22.82
C PHE A 333 -2.74 4.19 -23.91
N GLY A 334 -1.44 3.99 -23.66
CA GLY A 334 -0.37 4.36 -24.59
C GLY A 334 -0.03 5.85 -24.62
N VAL A 335 -0.57 6.64 -23.69
CA VAL A 335 -0.26 8.07 -23.54
C VAL A 335 0.89 8.21 -22.55
N LEU A 336 2.08 8.53 -23.07
CA LEU A 336 3.29 8.71 -22.26
C LEU A 336 3.51 10.19 -21.92
N PRO A 337 4.04 10.52 -20.73
CA PRO A 337 4.39 11.89 -20.40
C PRO A 337 5.63 12.38 -21.16
N ASP A 338 5.82 13.71 -21.26
CA ASP A 338 7.02 14.34 -21.84
C ASP A 338 8.25 14.20 -20.93
N LEU A 339 8.72 12.96 -20.79
CA LEU A 339 9.90 12.59 -20.01
C LEU A 339 10.99 11.94 -20.87
N GLY A 340 10.87 12.09 -22.21
CA GLY A 340 11.77 11.46 -23.17
C GLY A 340 11.82 9.94 -22.99
N ILE A 341 10.64 9.31 -22.94
CA ILE A 341 10.50 7.87 -22.83
C ILE A 341 10.54 7.26 -24.23
N GLU A 342 11.44 6.31 -24.45
CA GLU A 342 11.57 5.57 -25.72
C GLU A 342 11.39 4.08 -25.47
N ILE A 343 10.34 3.49 -26.07
CA ILE A 343 9.97 2.09 -25.86
C ILE A 343 10.74 1.19 -26.82
N SER A 344 11.45 0.21 -26.26
CA SER A 344 12.21 -0.81 -27.00
C SER A 344 11.44 -2.12 -27.14
N ALA A 345 10.62 -2.49 -26.15
CA ALA A 345 9.75 -3.66 -26.23
C ALA A 345 8.41 -3.40 -25.54
N SER A 346 7.36 -4.05 -26.02
CA SER A 346 6.04 -3.99 -25.40
C SER A 346 5.26 -5.27 -25.65
N GLY A 347 4.45 -5.69 -24.68
CA GLY A 347 3.65 -6.90 -24.80
C GLY A 347 2.62 -7.06 -23.69
N PRO A 348 1.59 -7.88 -23.93
CA PRO A 348 0.51 -8.08 -22.97
C PRO A 348 0.98 -8.89 -21.75
N VAL A 349 0.51 -8.46 -20.58
CA VAL A 349 0.55 -9.19 -19.32
C VAL A 349 -0.90 -9.38 -18.86
N SER A 350 -1.28 -10.63 -18.64
CA SER A 350 -2.62 -10.97 -18.15
C SER A 350 -2.66 -11.01 -16.62
N TYR A 351 -3.76 -10.52 -16.06
CA TYR A 351 -4.18 -10.74 -14.67
C TYR A 351 -4.14 -12.23 -14.31
N LEU A 352 -4.67 -13.10 -15.19
CA LEU A 352 -4.75 -14.53 -14.94
C LEU A 352 -3.48 -15.26 -15.34
N GLU A 353 -3.03 -15.08 -16.57
CA GLU A 353 -1.97 -15.92 -17.17
C GLU A 353 -0.55 -15.37 -16.95
N GLY A 354 -0.43 -14.16 -16.39
CA GLY A 354 0.85 -13.47 -16.31
C GLY A 354 1.36 -13.06 -17.69
N GLY A 355 2.67 -12.93 -17.84
CA GLY A 355 3.29 -12.59 -19.11
C GLY A 355 4.79 -12.40 -19.03
N THR A 356 5.43 -12.40 -20.19
CA THR A 356 6.85 -12.07 -20.35
C THR A 356 7.00 -11.03 -21.44
N VAL A 357 7.73 -9.96 -21.15
CA VAL A 357 8.17 -8.98 -22.14
C VAL A 357 9.68 -8.87 -22.04
N GLU A 358 10.36 -8.99 -23.17
CA GLU A 358 11.82 -9.03 -23.26
C GLU A 358 12.27 -8.22 -24.47
N VAL A 359 13.37 -7.48 -24.30
CA VAL A 359 14.03 -6.79 -25.40
C VAL A 359 15.01 -7.76 -26.06
N THR A 360 14.76 -8.10 -27.32
CA THR A 360 15.54 -9.12 -28.05
C THR A 360 16.60 -8.53 -28.97
N GLU A 361 16.64 -7.22 -29.15
CA GLU A 361 17.61 -6.53 -30.01
C GLU A 361 17.85 -5.09 -29.53
N GLY A 362 19.01 -4.53 -29.86
CA GLY A 362 19.37 -3.13 -29.58
C GLY A 362 20.10 -2.93 -28.26
N GLN A 363 20.21 -1.68 -27.81
CA GLN A 363 21.02 -1.33 -26.62
C GLN A 363 20.51 -1.96 -25.33
N LEU A 364 19.21 -2.24 -25.24
CA LEU A 364 18.58 -2.83 -24.06
C LEU A 364 18.39 -4.36 -24.18
N GLU A 365 19.05 -5.02 -25.13
CA GLU A 365 18.95 -6.47 -25.33
C GLU A 365 19.20 -7.23 -24.00
N GLY A 366 18.30 -8.16 -23.68
CA GLY A 366 18.35 -8.95 -22.44
C GLY A 366 17.58 -8.36 -21.27
N VAL A 367 17.09 -7.11 -21.36
CA VAL A 367 16.15 -6.57 -20.36
C VAL A 367 14.82 -7.32 -20.45
N LYS A 368 14.31 -7.76 -19.30
CA LYS A 368 13.11 -8.60 -19.23
C LYS A 368 12.24 -8.27 -18.02
N LEU A 369 10.93 -8.28 -18.24
CA LEU A 369 9.90 -8.33 -17.21
C LEU A 369 9.20 -9.68 -17.29
N PHE A 370 9.17 -10.40 -16.17
CA PHE A 370 8.40 -11.62 -16.00
C PHE A 370 7.37 -11.45 -14.89
N VAL A 371 6.10 -11.63 -15.25
CA VAL A 371 4.97 -11.63 -14.32
C VAL A 371 4.38 -13.02 -14.29
N ARG A 372 4.27 -13.59 -13.09
CA ARG A 372 3.76 -14.94 -12.88
C ARG A 372 2.25 -15.01 -13.13
N LYS A 373 1.81 -16.20 -13.50
CA LYS A 373 0.40 -16.58 -13.51
C LYS A 373 -0.20 -16.37 -12.10
N ASP A 374 -1.47 -15.99 -12.04
CA ASP A 374 -2.24 -16.01 -10.79
C ASP A 374 -2.31 -17.45 -10.25
N ALA A 375 -1.80 -17.64 -9.03
CA ALA A 375 -1.78 -18.92 -8.34
C ALA A 375 -3.19 -19.36 -7.90
N HIS A 376 -4.10 -18.40 -7.69
CA HIS A 376 -5.44 -18.62 -7.17
C HIS A 376 -6.52 -18.03 -8.07
N PRO A 377 -6.62 -18.47 -9.34
CA PRO A 377 -7.49 -17.84 -10.33
C PRO A 377 -8.95 -17.81 -9.88
N GLY A 378 -9.55 -16.62 -9.94
CA GLY A 378 -10.94 -16.37 -9.53
C GLY A 378 -11.12 -16.20 -8.02
N GLN A 379 -10.04 -16.21 -7.24
CA GLN A 379 -10.05 -15.79 -5.85
C GLN A 379 -9.58 -14.34 -5.73
N PRO A 380 -10.07 -13.61 -4.71
CA PRO A 380 -11.08 -13.98 -3.72
C PRO A 380 -12.52 -13.76 -4.19
N GLU A 381 -12.79 -13.41 -5.45
CA GLU A 381 -14.16 -13.19 -5.94
C GLU A 381 -15.08 -14.41 -5.73
N SER A 382 -14.51 -15.62 -5.73
CA SER A 382 -15.22 -16.88 -5.46
C SER A 382 -15.55 -17.13 -3.98
N TYR A 383 -14.91 -16.41 -3.05
CA TYR A 383 -15.07 -16.64 -1.62
C TYR A 383 -16.48 -16.31 -1.12
N SER A 384 -17.03 -17.10 -0.21
CA SER A 384 -18.36 -16.89 0.33
C SER A 384 -18.40 -17.12 1.82
N TYR A 385 -19.45 -16.65 2.49
CA TYR A 385 -19.67 -16.99 3.90
C TYR A 385 -19.69 -18.52 4.08
N GLN A 386 -20.36 -19.26 3.19
CA GLN A 386 -20.49 -20.71 3.28
C GLN A 386 -19.15 -21.45 3.17
N THR A 387 -18.24 -20.95 2.34
CA THR A 387 -16.91 -21.54 2.12
C THR A 387 -15.86 -21.05 3.11
N SER A 388 -16.11 -19.95 3.81
CA SER A 388 -15.20 -19.42 4.83
C SER A 388 -15.11 -20.34 6.06
N TYR A 389 -13.94 -20.37 6.68
CA TYR A 389 -13.71 -21.05 7.95
C TYR A 389 -14.54 -20.41 9.05
N ARG A 390 -15.21 -21.26 9.83
CA ARG A 390 -16.01 -20.87 11.00
C ARG A 390 -15.70 -21.84 12.12
N HIS A 391 -15.21 -21.30 13.24
CA HIS A 391 -14.72 -22.08 14.37
C HIS A 391 -15.79 -23.07 14.89
N GLN A 392 -15.36 -24.17 15.51
CA GLN A 392 -16.24 -25.22 16.06
C GLN A 392 -17.25 -24.71 17.09
N ASN A 393 -16.94 -23.60 17.76
CA ASN A 393 -17.84 -22.94 18.72
C ASN A 393 -18.88 -22.01 18.05
N SER A 394 -18.86 -21.88 16.72
CA SER A 394 -19.85 -21.10 15.97
C SER A 394 -21.23 -21.75 16.04
N ARG A 395 -22.30 -20.95 15.85
CA ARG A 395 -23.66 -21.47 15.66
C ARG A 395 -23.82 -22.29 14.37
N ASP A 396 -22.93 -22.04 13.41
CA ASP A 396 -22.85 -22.72 12.12
C ASP A 396 -21.36 -22.91 11.76
N PRO A 397 -20.68 -23.95 12.30
CA PRO A 397 -19.27 -24.20 12.05
C PRO A 397 -18.95 -24.64 10.62
N ASN A 398 -17.74 -24.34 10.18
CA ASN A 398 -17.12 -24.89 8.98
C ASN A 398 -15.62 -25.00 9.24
N THR A 399 -15.21 -26.18 9.70
CA THR A 399 -13.83 -26.48 10.08
C THR A 399 -13.15 -27.44 9.09
N GLU A 400 -13.72 -27.59 7.90
CA GLU A 400 -13.10 -28.39 6.84
C GLU A 400 -11.75 -27.79 6.44
N THR A 401 -10.79 -28.64 6.07
CA THR A 401 -9.47 -28.19 5.60
C THR A 401 -9.55 -27.39 4.30
N SER A 402 -10.64 -27.52 3.56
CA SER A 402 -11.00 -26.76 2.36
C SER A 402 -11.59 -25.38 2.67
N ALA A 403 -11.91 -25.10 3.94
CA ALA A 403 -12.53 -23.84 4.32
C ALA A 403 -11.53 -22.69 4.16
N VAL A 404 -11.99 -21.61 3.53
CA VAL A 404 -11.14 -20.44 3.25
C VAL A 404 -10.78 -19.76 4.57
N ARG A 405 -9.49 -19.50 4.79
CA ARG A 405 -8.95 -18.79 5.97
C ARG A 405 -8.19 -17.54 5.54
N PRO A 406 -8.02 -16.56 6.44
CA PRO A 406 -7.04 -15.50 6.24
C PRO A 406 -5.64 -16.07 6.03
N PHE A 407 -4.87 -15.48 5.11
CA PHE A 407 -3.45 -15.80 4.96
C PHE A 407 -2.67 -15.34 6.19
N ASN A 408 -1.66 -16.12 6.56
CA ASN A 408 -0.73 -15.77 7.65
C ASN A 408 0.66 -15.47 7.12
N GLU A 409 1.12 -16.26 6.16
CA GLU A 409 2.45 -16.21 5.60
C GLU A 409 2.40 -15.77 4.16
N PHE A 410 3.48 -15.10 3.73
CA PHE A 410 3.75 -14.71 2.36
C PHE A 410 5.20 -15.10 2.05
N GLY A 411 5.55 -16.36 2.30
CA GLY A 411 6.92 -16.87 2.21
C GLY A 411 7.32 -17.23 0.77
N ASN A 412 6.36 -17.47 -0.11
CA ASN A 412 6.59 -17.74 -1.52
C ASN A 412 5.56 -17.05 -2.43
N TYR A 413 5.77 -17.14 -3.74
CA TYR A 413 4.95 -16.46 -4.74
C TYR A 413 3.49 -16.98 -4.79
N ASP A 414 3.26 -18.26 -4.45
CA ASP A 414 1.93 -18.90 -4.43
C ASP A 414 1.14 -18.57 -3.15
N ASP A 415 1.76 -17.93 -2.16
CA ASP A 415 1.06 -17.50 -0.93
C ASP A 415 0.21 -16.22 -1.14
N HIS A 416 0.22 -15.66 -2.35
CA HIS A 416 -0.48 -14.43 -2.72
C HIS A 416 -1.73 -14.73 -3.54
N LEU A 417 -2.89 -14.13 -3.22
CA LEU A 417 -4.14 -14.39 -3.93
C LEU A 417 -4.17 -13.83 -5.35
N ILE A 418 -3.38 -12.79 -5.59
CA ILE A 418 -3.36 -12.07 -6.84
C ILE A 418 -1.90 -11.94 -7.26
N SER A 419 -1.63 -12.08 -8.56
CA SER A 419 -0.34 -11.70 -9.14
C SER A 419 -0.40 -10.23 -9.58
N ALA A 420 -0.76 -9.97 -10.83
CA ALA A 420 -1.09 -8.64 -11.33
C ALA A 420 -2.53 -8.26 -10.98
N TRP A 421 -2.84 -6.98 -10.84
CA TRP A 421 -4.17 -6.49 -10.43
C TRP A 421 -5.17 -6.30 -11.58
N PHE A 422 -4.67 -6.31 -12.81
CA PHE A 422 -5.42 -6.10 -14.05
C PHE A 422 -4.56 -6.53 -15.25
N ASP A 423 -5.19 -6.77 -16.39
CA ASP A 423 -4.48 -6.92 -17.66
C ASP A 423 -3.86 -5.58 -18.06
N PHE A 424 -2.61 -5.60 -18.50
CA PHE A 424 -1.93 -4.41 -18.99
C PHE A 424 -0.96 -4.74 -20.13
N ASN A 425 -0.61 -3.73 -20.91
CA ASN A 425 0.46 -3.84 -21.89
C ASN A 425 1.74 -3.31 -21.24
N ALA A 426 2.68 -4.21 -20.93
CA ALA A 426 3.95 -3.83 -20.35
C ALA A 426 4.81 -3.12 -21.41
N MET A 427 5.67 -2.24 -20.94
CA MET A 427 6.55 -1.43 -21.79
C MET A 427 7.95 -1.41 -21.17
N ILE A 428 8.97 -1.69 -21.97
CA ILE A 428 10.38 -1.65 -21.57
C ILE A 428 11.09 -0.65 -22.46
N GLY A 429 11.86 0.25 -21.88
CA GLY A 429 12.53 1.32 -22.61
C GLY A 429 13.49 2.14 -21.75
N THR A 430 13.81 3.34 -22.21
CA THR A 430 14.57 4.34 -21.46
C THR A 430 13.67 5.49 -21.03
N GLN A 431 14.04 6.20 -19.96
CA GLN A 431 13.46 7.49 -19.57
C GLN A 431 14.58 8.47 -19.28
N THR A 432 14.70 9.52 -20.09
CA THR A 432 15.83 10.47 -20.01
C THR A 432 15.62 11.57 -18.98
N LYS A 433 14.37 11.90 -18.62
CA LYS A 433 14.03 12.97 -17.68
C LYS A 433 13.35 12.45 -16.43
N SER A 434 13.68 12.98 -15.25
CA SER A 434 12.93 12.69 -14.02
C SER A 434 11.61 13.47 -13.95
N LYS A 435 11.61 14.70 -14.48
CA LYS A 435 10.44 15.58 -14.63
C LYS A 435 10.62 16.49 -15.85
N PRO A 436 9.58 17.16 -16.35
CA PRO A 436 9.70 18.05 -17.49
C PRO A 436 10.81 19.08 -17.30
N GLY A 437 11.79 19.07 -18.22
CA GLY A 437 12.95 19.96 -18.18
C GLY A 437 14.07 19.57 -17.21
N GLN A 438 13.99 18.43 -16.51
CA GLN A 438 15.08 17.94 -15.66
C GLN A 438 15.53 16.53 -16.07
N GLU A 439 16.83 16.38 -16.31
CA GLU A 439 17.45 15.09 -16.61
C GLU A 439 17.31 14.09 -15.45
N MET A 440 17.21 12.81 -15.80
CA MET A 440 17.24 11.71 -14.84
C MET A 440 18.56 11.75 -14.06
N PRO A 441 18.55 11.72 -12.71
CA PRO A 441 19.79 11.63 -11.95
C PRO A 441 20.54 10.35 -12.30
N LYS A 442 21.85 10.37 -12.13
CA LYS A 442 22.68 9.16 -12.29
C LYS A 442 22.83 8.48 -10.94
N LEU A 443 22.84 7.16 -10.96
CA LEU A 443 23.28 6.35 -9.84
C LEU A 443 24.81 6.24 -9.92
N ASP A 444 25.52 6.82 -8.95
CA ASP A 444 26.99 6.99 -9.01
C ASP A 444 27.75 5.65 -9.11
N ASN A 445 27.24 4.63 -8.43
CA ASN A 445 27.76 3.26 -8.40
C ASN A 445 27.08 2.33 -9.42
N ALA A 446 26.46 2.89 -10.47
CA ALA A 446 25.73 2.10 -11.47
C ALA A 446 26.64 1.16 -12.28
N ILE A 447 26.20 -0.10 -12.34
CA ILE A 447 26.73 -1.13 -13.24
C ILE A 447 25.74 -1.49 -14.35
N SER A 448 24.59 -0.83 -14.43
CA SER A 448 23.64 -0.95 -15.55
C SER A 448 23.25 0.41 -16.12
N GLU A 449 22.63 0.40 -17.30
CA GLU A 449 21.83 1.52 -17.78
C GLU A 449 20.58 1.72 -16.89
N THR A 450 19.98 2.91 -16.99
CA THR A 450 18.70 3.21 -16.36
C THR A 450 17.56 2.75 -17.27
N ILE A 451 16.71 1.86 -16.76
CA ILE A 451 15.66 1.19 -17.52
C ILE A 451 14.28 1.63 -17.02
N TYR A 452 13.44 2.15 -17.92
CA TYR A 452 12.02 2.32 -17.67
C TYR A 452 11.27 1.01 -17.95
N ILE A 453 10.50 0.55 -16.95
CA ILE A 453 9.57 -0.56 -17.08
C ILE A 453 8.21 -0.07 -16.61
N GLY A 454 7.24 -0.05 -17.52
CA GLY A 454 5.90 0.50 -17.32
C GLY A 454 4.77 -0.48 -17.64
N PRO A 455 3.50 -0.07 -17.41
CA PRO A 455 3.08 1.27 -16.99
C PRO A 455 3.60 1.66 -15.60
N TYR A 456 3.96 2.93 -15.43
CA TYR A 456 4.66 3.45 -14.26
C TYR A 456 3.91 3.15 -12.95
N ARG A 457 4.62 2.69 -11.92
CA ARG A 457 4.05 2.28 -10.62
C ARG A 457 2.95 1.21 -10.73
N THR A 458 2.91 0.39 -11.78
CA THR A 458 2.04 -0.81 -11.74
C THR A 458 2.45 -1.69 -10.57
N LEU A 459 1.48 -2.14 -9.78
CA LEU A 459 1.71 -2.87 -8.53
C LEU A 459 1.34 -4.34 -8.69
N PHE A 460 1.97 -5.18 -7.88
CA PHE A 460 1.71 -6.62 -7.81
C PHE A 460 1.56 -7.05 -6.36
N ASN A 461 0.79 -8.11 -6.14
CA ASN A 461 0.77 -8.81 -4.86
C ASN A 461 1.88 -9.87 -4.87
N SER A 462 1.75 -10.89 -5.71
CA SER A 462 2.89 -11.78 -6.00
C SER A 462 3.98 -10.99 -6.74
N PRO A 463 5.25 -11.04 -6.31
CA PRO A 463 6.31 -10.23 -6.92
C PRO A 463 6.55 -10.62 -8.39
N ALA A 464 6.85 -9.59 -9.20
CA ALA A 464 7.33 -9.74 -10.57
C ALA A 464 8.86 -9.77 -10.58
N THR A 465 9.45 -10.51 -11.52
CA THR A 465 10.90 -10.59 -11.68
C THR A 465 11.34 -9.68 -12.82
N ILE A 466 12.34 -8.84 -12.57
CA ILE A 466 12.99 -7.99 -13.56
C ILE A 466 14.42 -8.47 -13.75
N THR A 467 14.84 -8.61 -15.00
CA THR A 467 16.23 -8.90 -15.40
C THR A 467 16.80 -7.71 -16.14
N ILE A 468 18.00 -7.27 -15.75
CA ILE A 468 18.72 -6.15 -16.35
C ILE A 468 20.16 -6.59 -16.69
N PRO A 469 20.66 -6.32 -17.90
CA PRO A 469 22.07 -6.49 -18.24
C PRO A 469 22.97 -5.59 -17.40
N ILE A 470 24.10 -6.13 -16.96
CA ILE A 470 25.07 -5.43 -16.11
C ILE A 470 26.48 -5.50 -16.71
N ASP A 471 27.27 -4.48 -16.42
CA ASP A 471 28.68 -4.43 -16.73
C ASP A 471 29.48 -5.23 -15.70
N ILE A 472 29.70 -6.51 -16.00
CA ILE A 472 30.47 -7.42 -15.14
C ILE A 472 31.91 -6.98 -14.90
N SER A 473 32.47 -6.09 -15.74
CA SER A 473 33.83 -5.58 -15.55
C SER A 473 33.97 -4.62 -14.37
N LYS A 474 32.85 -4.10 -13.88
CA LYS A 474 32.77 -3.22 -12.71
C LYS A 474 32.48 -3.96 -11.39
N ILE A 475 32.42 -5.29 -11.42
CA ILE A 475 32.07 -6.12 -10.26
C ILE A 475 33.35 -6.76 -9.71
N ASP A 476 33.65 -6.51 -8.45
CA ASP A 476 34.62 -7.26 -7.64
C ASP A 476 33.90 -8.26 -6.73
N VAL A 477 34.61 -9.29 -6.26
CA VAL A 477 34.09 -10.38 -5.42
C VAL A 477 33.57 -9.86 -4.07
N SER A 478 34.06 -8.71 -3.61
CA SER A 478 33.61 -8.06 -2.38
C SER A 478 32.37 -7.17 -2.56
N ASN A 479 31.97 -6.85 -3.79
CA ASN A 479 30.83 -5.95 -4.01
C ASN A 479 29.52 -6.64 -3.66
N LYS A 480 28.66 -5.91 -2.94
CA LYS A 480 27.25 -6.29 -2.78
C LYS A 480 26.44 -5.62 -3.89
N ILE A 481 25.79 -6.42 -4.72
CA ILE A 481 24.99 -5.92 -5.84
C ILE A 481 23.58 -5.61 -5.34
N GLN A 482 23.04 -4.45 -5.72
CA GLN A 482 21.75 -3.97 -5.25
C GLN A 482 20.95 -3.39 -6.43
N ALA A 483 19.65 -3.70 -6.46
CA ALA A 483 18.71 -3.05 -7.38
C ALA A 483 18.16 -1.78 -6.76
N TYR A 484 17.99 -0.75 -7.58
CA TYR A 484 17.46 0.55 -7.18
C TYR A 484 16.27 0.94 -8.05
N ILE A 485 15.36 1.71 -7.47
CA ILE A 485 14.21 2.30 -8.13
C ILE A 485 14.25 3.82 -7.95
N PHE A 486 14.03 4.58 -9.02
CA PHE A 486 13.90 6.04 -8.92
C PHE A 486 12.65 6.39 -8.09
N ASN A 487 12.79 7.25 -7.09
CA ASN A 487 11.70 7.75 -6.25
C ASN A 487 11.43 9.23 -6.59
N ASP A 488 10.20 9.53 -7.00
CA ASP A 488 9.79 10.89 -7.39
C ASP A 488 9.75 11.86 -6.19
N LEU A 489 9.64 11.35 -4.96
CA LEU A 489 9.67 12.17 -3.75
C LEU A 489 11.10 12.60 -3.37
N SER A 490 12.04 11.66 -3.29
CA SER A 490 13.46 12.00 -2.98
C SER A 490 14.23 12.52 -4.19
N GLN A 491 13.68 12.39 -5.41
CA GLN A 491 14.35 12.70 -6.68
C GLN A 491 15.69 11.97 -6.82
N SER A 492 15.77 10.74 -6.30
CA SER A 492 16.97 9.91 -6.28
C SER A 492 16.63 8.43 -6.46
N PHE A 493 17.65 7.61 -6.68
CA PHE A 493 17.51 6.15 -6.73
C PHE A 493 17.58 5.57 -5.32
N GLU A 494 16.56 4.82 -4.94
CA GLU A 494 16.48 4.16 -3.63
C GLU A 494 16.58 2.63 -3.76
N PRO A 495 17.17 1.94 -2.77
CA PRO A 495 17.26 0.49 -2.79
C PRO A 495 15.88 -0.16 -2.88
N ILE A 496 15.79 -1.21 -3.68
CA ILE A 496 14.65 -2.13 -3.64
C ILE A 496 14.86 -3.09 -2.49
N PHE A 497 13.96 -3.04 -1.52
CA PHE A 497 13.95 -3.96 -0.40
C PHE A 497 13.28 -5.29 -0.74
N SER A 498 13.61 -6.32 0.04
CA SER A 498 13.01 -7.64 -0.07
C SER A 498 11.49 -7.57 -0.07
N THR A 499 10.84 -8.19 -1.05
CA THR A 499 9.38 -8.27 -1.12
C THR A 499 8.86 -9.60 -0.57
N PRO A 500 7.68 -9.63 0.06
CA PRO A 500 7.04 -10.87 0.49
C PRO A 500 6.90 -11.86 -0.68
N GLY A 501 7.27 -13.12 -0.46
CA GLY A 501 7.24 -14.19 -1.45
C GLY A 501 8.28 -14.08 -2.57
N GLY A 502 9.17 -13.08 -2.52
CA GLY A 502 10.20 -12.82 -3.51
C GLY A 502 11.57 -13.36 -3.12
N SER A 503 12.47 -13.42 -4.10
CA SER A 503 13.86 -13.81 -3.93
C SER A 503 14.78 -12.60 -3.85
N SER A 504 15.93 -12.76 -3.19
CA SER A 504 17.02 -11.78 -3.26
C SER A 504 17.54 -11.64 -4.69
N ILE A 505 18.19 -10.52 -4.97
CA ILE A 505 18.87 -10.29 -6.25
C ILE A 505 19.86 -11.43 -6.54
N SER A 506 19.85 -11.89 -7.78
CA SER A 506 20.73 -12.95 -8.29
C SER A 506 21.47 -12.44 -9.52
N VAL A 507 22.73 -12.82 -9.65
CA VAL A 507 23.58 -12.41 -10.77
C VAL A 507 24.06 -13.63 -11.52
N ASP A 508 23.85 -13.60 -12.83
CA ASP A 508 24.38 -14.56 -13.77
C ASP A 508 25.57 -13.93 -14.48
N MET A 509 26.77 -14.39 -14.10
CA MET A 509 28.04 -13.89 -14.65
C MET A 509 28.28 -14.36 -16.09
N ASP A 510 27.66 -15.45 -16.52
CA ASP A 510 27.82 -15.98 -17.88
C ASP A 510 26.98 -15.18 -18.87
N SER A 511 25.75 -14.83 -18.50
CA SER A 511 24.89 -13.96 -19.31
C SER A 511 25.10 -12.47 -19.07
N GLY A 512 25.82 -12.09 -17.99
CA GLY A 512 26.04 -10.70 -17.62
C GLY A 512 24.75 -9.99 -17.22
N THR A 513 23.90 -10.66 -16.44
CA THR A 513 22.59 -10.12 -16.04
C THR A 513 22.37 -10.20 -14.54
N ALA A 514 21.59 -9.26 -14.00
CA ALA A 514 21.06 -9.30 -12.64
C ALA A 514 19.54 -9.42 -12.67
N SER A 515 18.99 -10.34 -11.89
CA SER A 515 17.55 -10.54 -11.72
C SER A 515 17.11 -10.28 -10.29
N PHE A 516 16.07 -9.49 -10.10
CA PHE A 516 15.51 -9.15 -8.78
C PHE A 516 13.98 -9.14 -8.83
N ASP A 517 13.37 -9.39 -7.67
CA ASP A 517 11.93 -9.37 -7.50
C ASP A 517 11.45 -8.02 -6.97
N THR A 518 10.31 -7.54 -7.49
CA THR A 518 9.66 -6.30 -7.06
C THR A 518 8.15 -6.41 -7.11
N GLN A 519 7.46 -5.68 -6.24
CA GLN A 519 6.00 -5.51 -6.25
C GLN A 519 5.56 -4.22 -6.94
N VAL A 520 6.48 -3.46 -7.54
CA VAL A 520 6.19 -2.17 -8.18
C VAL A 520 7.04 -1.96 -9.43
N LEU A 521 6.44 -1.49 -10.53
CA LEU A 521 7.13 -1.06 -11.74
C LEU A 521 7.58 0.40 -11.66
N GLY A 522 8.54 0.80 -12.48
CA GLY A 522 9.16 2.12 -12.42
C GLY A 522 10.40 2.25 -13.28
N VAL A 523 11.29 3.14 -12.87
CA VAL A 523 12.61 3.32 -13.48
C VAL A 523 13.65 2.67 -12.57
N PHE A 524 14.46 1.77 -13.13
CA PHE A 524 15.37 0.90 -12.40
C PHE A 524 16.82 1.08 -12.81
N ALA A 525 17.72 0.80 -11.89
CA ALA A 525 19.15 0.67 -12.15
C ALA A 525 19.75 -0.37 -11.19
N ILE A 526 20.87 -0.98 -11.58
CA ILE A 526 21.67 -1.87 -10.73
C ILE A 526 22.96 -1.16 -10.34
N GLY A 527 23.31 -1.20 -9.06
CA GLY A 527 24.55 -0.63 -8.54
C GLY A 527 25.29 -1.58 -7.61
N VAL A 528 26.49 -1.15 -7.20
CA VAL A 528 27.35 -1.88 -6.25
C VAL A 528 27.50 -1.11 -4.94
N GLU A 529 27.20 -1.74 -3.82
CA GLU A 529 27.55 -1.21 -2.49
C GLU A 529 28.99 -1.63 -2.15
N ASP A 530 29.75 -0.70 -1.57
CA ASP A 530 31.03 -1.02 -0.94
C ASP A 530 30.75 -1.91 0.28
N GLY A 531 31.39 -3.08 0.30
CA GLY A 531 31.19 -4.12 1.32
C GLY A 531 31.95 -3.90 2.62
#